data_AF-A0A7V5YPP4-F1
#
_entry.id   AF-A0A7V5YPP4-F1
#
_cell.length_a   1.000
_cell.length_b   1.000
_cell.length_c   1.000
_cell.angle_alpha   90.00
_cell.angle_beta   90.00
_cell.angle_gamma   90.00
#
_symmetry.space_group_name_H-M   'P 1'
#
loop_
_entity.id
_entity.type
_entity.pdbx_description
1 polymer ?
#
loop_
_entity_poly.entity_id
_entity_poly.type
_entity_poly.pdbx_seq_one_letter_code
_entity_poly.pdbx_strand_id
1 'polypeptide(L)'
;MRRRTPLQPQRVLVLSFLLLILTGTLLLQTPWATPPDQPIPFIDALFTATSATCVTGLTVRDTGTGFTLFGQLVILSLIQLGGLGIMTFSILGTAVVERRLSIPARSLLAQTITGTDRPDLIAVLKLVLRFTLIVELLGAVLLWIRWREQYPVTDAAYLALFHAISAFCNAGFGLWTDSLAAYRADAYVVVVVCVLIVLGGLGFITVHDLLRLRQRKSLHARIVVWTTGVLTLGGAAVFWLLERRHLLQGLSASESLLVSLFQSVTARTAGFSTVDIGALASPTLLLLIVLMFIGGSPGSCAGGIKTTTSANLVLAFWNRLRRRTHVNVAGRTIPQDSVATAVNITLAGLGAVLLGWFALLVCESGNSLPAQHDPFTSCFFETVSALGTVGLSTGITPYLEPLSRLVLTGLMFSGRVGPLTLALALASPDPIRDWQYPEEEVMVG
;
A
#
# COMPACT_ATOMS: atom_id res chain seq x y z
N MET A 1 6.67 4.40 -43.47
CA MET A 1 7.07 4.35 -42.04
C MET A 1 5.83 4.16 -41.17
N ARG A 2 5.59 2.96 -40.62
CA ARG A 2 4.52 2.77 -39.62
C ARG A 2 4.88 3.61 -38.40
N ARG A 3 4.19 4.75 -38.19
CA ARG A 3 4.27 5.51 -36.93
C ARG A 3 3.86 4.54 -35.82
N ARG A 4 4.83 4.07 -35.02
CA ARG A 4 4.53 3.35 -33.79
C ARG A 4 3.71 4.32 -32.94
N THR A 5 2.43 4.01 -32.74
CA THR A 5 1.61 4.73 -31.78
C THR A 5 2.32 4.66 -30.43
N PRO A 6 2.60 5.79 -29.77
CA PRO A 6 3.24 5.75 -28.47
C PRO A 6 2.34 4.94 -27.54
N LEU A 7 2.94 3.99 -26.82
CA LEU A 7 2.21 3.17 -25.84
C LEU A 7 1.51 4.09 -24.85
N GLN A 8 0.25 3.76 -24.52
CA GLN A 8 -0.50 4.49 -23.49
C GLN A 8 0.26 4.43 -22.15
N PRO A 9 0.39 5.53 -21.40
CA PRO A 9 1.16 5.57 -20.14
C PRO A 9 0.78 4.47 -19.15
N GLN A 10 -0.50 4.12 -19.08
CA GLN A 10 -1.04 3.04 -18.24
C GLN A 10 -0.44 1.67 -18.62
N ARG A 11 -0.30 1.40 -19.93
CA ARG A 11 0.29 0.15 -20.42
C ARG A 11 1.78 0.07 -20.12
N VAL A 12 2.49 1.19 -20.17
CA VAL A 12 3.92 1.24 -19.81
C VAL A 12 4.10 0.90 -18.33
N LEU A 13 3.27 1.46 -17.45
CA LEU A 13 3.28 1.12 -16.03
C LEU A 13 3.06 -0.38 -15.80
N VAL A 14 1.97 -0.94 -16.34
CA VAL A 14 1.63 -2.38 -16.23
C VAL A 14 2.78 -3.26 -16.70
N LEU A 15 3.32 -3.00 -17.90
CA LEU A 15 4.39 -3.81 -18.48
C LEU A 15 5.70 -3.69 -17.69
N SER A 16 6.02 -2.50 -17.15
CA SER A 16 7.22 -2.30 -16.35
C SER A 16 7.19 -3.08 -15.04
N PHE A 17 6.05 -3.10 -14.35
CA PHE A 17 5.87 -3.91 -13.13
C PHE A 17 5.89 -5.40 -13.45
N LEU A 18 5.23 -5.84 -14.52
CA LEU A 18 5.24 -7.24 -14.93
C LEU A 18 6.66 -7.73 -15.25
N LEU A 19 7.45 -6.94 -15.98
CA LEU A 19 8.84 -7.29 -16.30
C LEU A 19 9.71 -7.39 -15.04
N LEU A 20 9.53 -6.46 -14.09
CA LEU A 20 10.25 -6.46 -12.82
C LEU A 20 9.91 -7.70 -11.99
N ILE A 21 8.62 -8.07 -11.90
CA ILE A 21 8.15 -9.28 -11.22
C ILE A 21 8.74 -10.54 -11.85
N LEU A 22 8.69 -10.66 -13.18
CA LEU A 22 9.22 -11.83 -13.88
C LEU A 22 10.73 -11.96 -13.70
N THR A 23 11.46 -10.85 -13.76
CA THR A 23 12.91 -10.83 -13.52
C THR A 23 13.22 -11.23 -12.08
N GLY A 24 12.49 -10.68 -11.10
CA GLY A 24 12.60 -11.06 -9.70
C GLY A 24 12.32 -12.55 -9.45
N THR A 25 11.29 -13.09 -10.12
CA THR A 25 10.92 -14.51 -10.04
C THR A 25 12.07 -15.40 -10.50
N LEU A 26 12.65 -15.09 -11.67
CA LEU A 26 13.78 -15.84 -12.23
C LEU A 26 15.02 -15.76 -11.33
N LEU A 27 15.30 -14.59 -10.74
CA LEU A 27 16.41 -14.42 -9.81
C LEU A 27 16.21 -15.21 -8.51
N LEU A 28 15.00 -15.22 -7.94
CA LEU A 28 14.68 -15.99 -6.74
C LEU A 28 14.67 -17.51 -6.97
N GLN A 29 14.46 -17.96 -8.21
CA GLN A 29 14.58 -19.37 -8.57
C GLN A 29 16.02 -19.87 -8.70
N THR A 30 17.01 -18.98 -8.71
CA THR A 30 18.41 -19.40 -8.80
C THR A 30 18.82 -20.16 -7.54
N PRO A 31 19.74 -21.15 -7.65
CA PRO A 31 20.23 -21.91 -6.50
C PRO A 31 21.01 -21.05 -5.48
N TRP A 32 21.36 -19.81 -5.85
CA TRP A 32 22.00 -18.87 -4.94
C TRP A 32 21.02 -18.16 -4.03
N ALA A 33 19.73 -18.09 -4.38
CA ALA A 33 18.73 -17.34 -3.63
C ALA A 33 18.11 -18.14 -2.47
N THR A 34 18.15 -19.46 -2.53
CA THR A 34 17.56 -20.35 -1.52
C THR A 34 18.59 -21.34 -0.99
N PRO A 35 18.45 -21.81 0.25
CA PRO A 35 19.27 -22.90 0.78
C PRO A 35 19.23 -24.14 -0.14
N PRO A 36 20.36 -24.83 -0.36
CA PRO A 36 20.45 -25.94 -1.33
C PRO A 36 19.49 -27.11 -1.05
N ASP A 37 19.12 -27.30 0.22
CA ASP A 37 18.22 -28.33 0.72
C ASP A 37 16.73 -27.99 0.50
N GLN A 38 16.41 -26.74 0.18
CA GLN A 38 15.03 -26.24 0.11
C GLN A 38 14.83 -25.31 -1.10
N PRO A 39 14.83 -25.83 -2.34
CA PRO A 39 14.57 -25.03 -3.53
C PRO A 39 13.13 -24.49 -3.53
N ILE A 40 12.94 -23.28 -4.05
CA ILE A 40 11.62 -22.64 -4.11
C ILE A 40 10.85 -23.03 -5.39
N PRO A 41 9.59 -23.50 -5.29
CA PRO A 41 8.74 -23.73 -6.46
C PRO A 41 8.48 -22.44 -7.25
N PHE A 42 8.20 -22.56 -8.56
CA PHE A 42 7.95 -21.39 -9.41
C PHE A 42 6.82 -20.49 -8.91
N ILE A 43 5.70 -21.08 -8.46
CA ILE A 43 4.55 -20.33 -7.98
C ILE A 43 4.90 -19.53 -6.72
N ASP A 44 5.72 -20.10 -5.83
CA ASP A 44 6.14 -19.45 -4.59
C ASP A 44 7.16 -18.34 -4.85
N ALA A 45 8.06 -18.56 -5.82
CA ALA A 45 8.99 -17.53 -6.29
C ALA A 45 8.23 -16.37 -6.95
N LEU A 46 7.22 -16.67 -7.79
CA LEU A 46 6.38 -15.67 -8.45
C LEU A 46 5.57 -14.88 -7.40
N PHE A 47 4.99 -15.57 -6.43
CA PHE A 47 4.26 -14.95 -5.33
C PHE A 47 5.16 -14.02 -4.53
N THR A 48 6.34 -14.48 -4.13
CA THR A 48 7.29 -13.71 -3.33
C THR A 48 7.82 -12.50 -4.11
N ALA A 49 8.19 -12.68 -5.38
CA ALA A 49 8.63 -11.58 -6.24
C ALA A 49 7.51 -10.55 -6.48
N THR A 50 6.27 -11.00 -6.64
CA THR A 50 5.11 -10.12 -6.78
C THR A 50 4.84 -9.37 -5.50
N SER A 51 4.86 -10.05 -4.35
CA SER A 51 4.67 -9.44 -3.04
C SER A 51 5.76 -8.40 -2.74
N ALA A 52 7.03 -8.69 -3.06
CA ALA A 52 8.14 -7.74 -2.89
C ALA A 52 7.99 -6.52 -3.83
N THR A 53 7.72 -6.75 -5.12
CA THR A 53 7.62 -5.67 -6.13
C THR A 53 6.36 -4.82 -5.95
N CYS A 54 5.25 -5.44 -5.57
CA CYS A 54 4.00 -4.74 -5.26
C CYS A 54 4.02 -4.15 -3.86
N VAL A 55 5.06 -4.47 -3.07
CA VAL A 55 5.27 -3.93 -1.75
C VAL A 55 4.08 -4.30 -0.85
N THR A 56 3.72 -5.59 -0.91
CA THR A 56 2.59 -6.17 -0.18
C THR A 56 3.03 -6.68 1.17
N GLY A 57 3.97 -7.63 1.23
CA GLY A 57 4.47 -8.20 2.49
C GLY A 57 3.90 -9.56 2.87
N LEU A 58 3.00 -10.12 2.07
CA LEU A 58 2.59 -11.51 2.22
C LEU A 58 3.74 -12.43 1.83
N THR A 59 4.05 -13.42 2.67
CA THR A 59 5.16 -14.36 2.45
C THR A 59 4.67 -15.79 2.58
N VAL A 60 4.93 -16.61 1.57
CA VAL A 60 4.67 -18.07 1.61
C VAL A 60 5.74 -18.78 2.44
N ARG A 61 6.97 -18.25 2.41
CA ARG A 61 8.12 -18.73 3.16
C ARG A 61 8.73 -17.58 3.93
N ASP A 62 9.19 -17.85 5.15
CA ASP A 62 9.86 -16.85 5.98
C ASP A 62 11.06 -16.23 5.25
N THR A 63 11.19 -14.91 5.32
CA THR A 63 12.20 -14.18 4.52
C THR A 63 13.60 -14.31 5.13
N GLY A 64 13.69 -14.35 6.45
CA GLY A 64 14.97 -14.44 7.18
C GLY A 64 15.64 -15.79 7.06
N THR A 65 14.87 -16.86 7.23
CA THR A 65 15.35 -18.25 7.23
C THR A 65 15.20 -18.93 5.86
N GLY A 66 14.26 -18.47 5.04
CA GLY A 66 13.93 -19.12 3.78
C GLY A 66 14.77 -18.72 2.58
N PHE A 67 15.47 -17.59 2.67
CA PHE A 67 16.30 -17.07 1.59
C PHE A 67 17.71 -16.83 2.10
N THR A 68 18.69 -17.05 1.21
CA THR A 68 20.07 -16.67 1.48
C THR A 68 20.20 -15.14 1.47
N LEU A 69 21.38 -14.63 1.85
CA LEU A 69 21.68 -13.20 1.70
C LEU A 69 21.44 -12.69 0.27
N PHE A 70 21.75 -13.49 -0.76
CA PHE A 70 21.48 -13.12 -2.15
C PHE A 70 19.97 -12.99 -2.40
N GLY A 71 19.16 -13.96 -1.95
CA GLY A 71 17.71 -13.91 -2.09
C GLY A 71 17.08 -12.73 -1.34
N GLN A 72 17.55 -12.45 -0.12
CA GLN A 72 17.11 -11.31 0.67
C GLN A 72 17.46 -9.97 -0.01
N LEU A 73 18.64 -9.85 -0.63
CA LEU A 73 19.02 -8.66 -1.40
C LEU A 73 18.19 -8.50 -2.68
N VAL A 74 17.81 -9.59 -3.33
CA VAL A 74 16.87 -9.55 -4.46
C VAL A 74 15.51 -9.03 -3.99
N ILE A 75 14.95 -9.57 -2.91
CA ILE A 75 13.68 -9.09 -2.32
C ILE A 75 13.77 -7.61 -1.97
N LEU A 76 14.84 -7.17 -1.29
CA LEU A 76 15.06 -5.78 -0.92
C LEU A 76 15.13 -4.86 -2.15
N SER A 77 15.78 -5.31 -3.22
CA SER A 77 15.86 -4.58 -4.48
C SER A 77 14.51 -4.45 -5.17
N LEU A 78 13.70 -5.52 -5.17
CA LEU A 78 12.33 -5.50 -5.71
C LEU A 78 11.43 -4.55 -4.92
N ILE A 79 11.54 -4.54 -3.59
CA ILE A 79 10.84 -3.59 -2.72
C ILE A 79 11.18 -2.16 -3.12
N GLN A 80 12.48 -1.84 -3.23
CA GLN A 80 12.93 -0.49 -3.53
C GLN A 80 12.48 -0.02 -4.92
N LEU A 81 12.66 -0.86 -5.94
CA LEU A 81 12.27 -0.54 -7.31
C LEU A 81 10.76 -0.44 -7.46
N GLY A 82 9.99 -1.30 -6.77
CA GLY A 82 8.53 -1.27 -6.74
C GLY A 82 7.95 -0.07 -6.00
N GLY A 83 8.56 0.31 -4.88
CA GLY A 83 8.24 1.51 -4.09
C GLY A 83 8.47 2.79 -4.89
N LEU A 84 9.69 2.98 -5.38
CA LEU A 84 10.08 4.14 -6.18
C LEU A 84 9.34 4.21 -7.52
N GLY A 85 9.08 3.05 -8.13
CA GLY A 85 8.37 2.93 -9.40
C GLY A 85 6.98 3.55 -9.34
N ILE A 86 6.15 3.13 -8.38
CA ILE A 86 4.77 3.64 -8.29
C ILE A 86 4.72 5.14 -7.97
N MET A 87 5.64 5.63 -7.12
CA MET A 87 5.74 7.05 -6.80
C MET A 87 6.10 7.87 -8.03
N THR A 88 7.12 7.42 -8.78
CA THR A 88 7.56 8.08 -10.01
C THR A 88 6.43 8.16 -11.03
N PHE A 89 5.75 7.05 -11.30
CA PHE A 89 4.65 7.03 -12.28
C PHE A 89 3.45 7.86 -11.82
N SER A 90 3.13 7.89 -10.52
CA SER A 90 2.06 8.74 -9.98
C SER A 90 2.33 10.22 -10.24
N ILE A 91 3.57 10.66 -10.02
CA ILE A 91 4.00 12.05 -10.25
C ILE A 91 4.00 12.39 -11.74
N LEU A 92 4.57 11.51 -12.58
CA LEU A 92 4.55 11.69 -14.04
C LEU A 92 3.10 11.77 -14.57
N GLY A 93 2.21 10.94 -14.04
CA GLY A 93 0.78 10.95 -14.37
C GLY A 93 0.12 12.29 -14.06
N THR A 94 0.36 12.84 -12.86
CA THR A 94 -0.15 14.17 -12.50
C THR A 94 0.38 15.27 -13.43
N ALA A 95 1.68 15.24 -13.80
CA ALA A 95 2.26 16.22 -14.71
C ALA A 95 1.69 16.13 -16.15
N VAL A 96 1.27 14.95 -16.61
CA VAL A 96 0.61 14.77 -17.91
C VAL A 96 -0.83 15.28 -17.88
N VAL A 97 -1.56 15.10 -16.78
CA VAL A 97 -2.91 15.67 -16.58
C VAL A 97 -2.85 17.20 -16.49
N GLU A 98 -1.81 17.76 -15.86
CA GLU A 98 -1.56 19.21 -15.85
C GLU A 98 -1.37 19.77 -17.27
N ARG A 99 -0.75 19.00 -18.18
CA ARG A 99 -0.69 19.36 -19.61
C ARG A 99 -2.05 19.34 -20.31
N ARG A 100 -3.15 18.96 -19.68
CA ARG A 100 -4.51 19.12 -20.25
C ARG A 100 -5.32 20.26 -19.62
N LEU A 101 -4.79 20.92 -18.59
CA LEU A 101 -5.43 22.07 -17.94
C LEU A 101 -5.18 23.38 -18.70
N SER A 102 -6.12 24.32 -18.63
CA SER A 102 -5.98 25.67 -19.20
C SER A 102 -4.81 26.43 -18.55
N ILE A 103 -4.20 27.34 -19.31
CA ILE A 103 -2.96 28.07 -18.96
C ILE A 103 -2.98 28.70 -17.54
N PRO A 104 -4.09 29.27 -17.03
CA PRO A 104 -4.14 29.80 -15.67
C PRO A 104 -4.04 28.72 -14.58
N ALA A 105 -4.70 27.56 -14.77
CA ALA A 105 -4.70 26.45 -13.81
C ALA A 105 -3.36 25.70 -13.77
N ARG A 106 -2.65 25.65 -14.91
CA ARG A 106 -1.28 25.13 -14.99
C ARG A 106 -0.29 25.91 -14.13
N SER A 107 -0.38 27.25 -14.13
CA SER A 107 0.56 28.09 -13.38
C SER A 107 0.47 27.88 -11.87
N LEU A 108 -0.75 27.66 -11.34
CA LEU A 108 -0.97 27.46 -9.90
C LEU A 108 -0.44 26.10 -9.41
N LEU A 109 -0.58 25.03 -10.20
CA LEU A 109 -0.06 23.71 -9.87
C LEU A 109 1.46 23.59 -10.12
N ALA A 110 1.97 24.13 -11.23
CA ALA A 110 3.40 24.18 -11.52
C ALA A 110 4.19 24.97 -10.45
N GLN A 111 3.63 26.08 -9.95
CA GLN A 111 4.16 26.81 -8.79
C GLN A 111 4.15 25.98 -7.50
N THR A 112 3.16 25.11 -7.33
CA THR A 112 3.03 24.27 -6.12
C THR A 112 4.03 23.11 -6.13
N ILE A 113 4.31 22.49 -7.29
CA ILE A 113 5.21 21.33 -7.38
C ILE A 113 6.67 21.73 -7.63
N THR A 114 6.93 22.69 -8.52
CA THR A 114 8.32 23.01 -8.97
C THR A 114 8.71 24.47 -8.77
N GLY A 115 7.77 25.38 -8.53
CA GLY A 115 8.08 26.81 -8.41
C GLY A 115 8.51 27.46 -9.73
N THR A 116 8.38 26.75 -10.86
CA THR A 116 8.79 27.18 -12.20
C THR A 116 7.71 26.84 -13.23
N ASP A 117 7.64 27.62 -14.32
CA ASP A 117 6.61 27.50 -15.37
C ASP A 117 6.68 26.21 -16.22
N ARG A 118 7.69 25.36 -15.98
CA ARG A 118 7.82 24.03 -16.60
C ARG A 118 8.27 23.02 -15.55
N PRO A 119 7.46 22.01 -15.21
CA PRO A 119 7.88 20.97 -14.29
C PRO A 119 9.02 20.16 -14.93
N ASP A 120 10.22 20.32 -14.39
CA ASP A 120 11.36 19.46 -14.72
C ASP A 120 11.15 18.09 -14.06
N LEU A 121 10.61 17.14 -14.83
CA LEU A 121 10.32 15.78 -14.39
C LEU A 121 11.57 15.08 -13.85
N ILE A 122 12.75 15.38 -14.40
CA ILE A 122 14.03 14.80 -13.96
C ILE A 122 14.42 15.39 -12.60
N ALA A 123 14.22 16.70 -12.39
CA ALA A 123 14.44 17.33 -11.09
C ALA A 123 13.52 16.75 -10.01
N VAL A 124 12.24 16.53 -10.33
CA VAL A 124 11.29 15.91 -9.38
C VAL A 124 11.71 14.46 -9.07
N LEU A 125 12.09 13.68 -10.07
CA LEU A 125 12.60 12.31 -9.84
C LEU A 125 13.86 12.30 -8.95
N LYS A 126 14.83 13.17 -9.23
CA LYS A 126 16.04 13.31 -8.39
C LYS A 126 15.70 13.70 -6.96
N LEU A 127 14.68 14.55 -6.77
CA LEU A 127 14.24 14.97 -5.44
C LEU A 127 13.57 13.84 -4.67
N VAL A 128 12.70 13.06 -5.31
CA VAL A 128 12.07 11.87 -4.72
C VAL A 128 13.14 10.86 -4.30
N LEU A 129 14.06 10.52 -5.21
CA LEU A 129 15.15 9.57 -4.91
C LEU A 129 16.02 10.03 -3.74
N ARG A 130 16.42 11.31 -3.71
CA ARG A 130 17.20 11.87 -2.59
C ARG A 130 16.41 11.84 -1.29
N PHE A 131 15.13 12.22 -1.32
CA PHE A 131 14.28 12.21 -0.14
C PHE A 131 14.15 10.80 0.44
N THR A 132 13.82 9.82 -0.41
CA THR A 132 13.72 8.41 -0.02
C THR A 132 15.01 7.90 0.61
N LEU A 133 16.15 8.07 -0.07
CA LEU A 133 17.44 7.60 0.44
C LEU A 133 17.83 8.26 1.78
N ILE A 134 17.52 9.55 1.96
CA ILE A 134 17.80 10.25 3.23
C ILE A 134 16.93 9.69 4.36
N VAL A 135 15.63 9.53 4.13
CA VAL A 135 14.70 9.04 5.17
C VAL A 135 15.02 7.59 5.53
N GLU A 136 15.29 6.74 4.54
CA GLU A 136 15.68 5.34 4.74
C GLU A 136 17.00 5.24 5.51
N LEU A 137 18.01 6.02 5.13
CA LEU A 137 19.30 6.01 5.82
C LEU A 137 19.19 6.50 7.26
N LEU A 138 18.42 7.58 7.50
CA LEU A 138 18.16 8.07 8.85
C LEU A 138 17.41 7.03 9.69
N GLY A 139 16.38 6.40 9.12
CA GLY A 139 15.66 5.29 9.74
C GLY A 139 16.57 4.12 10.08
N ALA A 140 17.43 3.71 9.15
CA ALA A 140 18.40 2.65 9.34
C ALA A 140 19.42 3.00 10.44
N VAL A 141 19.93 4.23 10.48
CA VAL A 141 20.85 4.68 11.54
C VAL A 141 20.16 4.63 12.91
N LEU A 142 18.91 5.09 13.01
CA LEU A 142 18.16 5.05 14.26
C LEU A 142 17.92 3.60 14.73
N LEU A 143 17.44 2.72 13.86
CA LEU A 143 17.26 1.30 14.19
C LEU A 143 18.58 0.62 14.56
N TRP A 144 19.67 0.92 13.84
CA TRP A 144 21.00 0.38 14.11
C TRP A 144 21.53 0.78 15.49
N ILE A 145 21.29 2.02 15.94
CA ILE A 145 21.67 2.48 17.28
C ILE A 145 21.10 1.57 18.37
N ARG A 146 19.86 1.09 18.19
CA ARG A 146 19.21 0.20 19.15
C ARG A 146 19.63 -1.26 18.97
N TRP A 147 19.72 -1.76 17.74
CA TRP A 147 20.00 -3.17 17.48
C TRP A 147 21.47 -3.56 17.64
N ARG A 148 22.42 -2.61 17.54
CA ARG A 148 23.85 -2.89 17.85
C ARG A 148 24.08 -3.28 19.32
N GLU A 149 23.13 -2.99 20.22
CA GLU A 149 23.20 -3.42 21.62
C GLU A 149 22.89 -4.91 21.78
N GLN A 150 22.22 -5.51 20.79
CA GLN A 150 21.69 -6.88 20.84
C GLN A 150 22.37 -7.82 19.83
N TYR A 151 22.87 -7.28 18.72
CA TYR A 151 23.49 -8.04 17.62
C TYR A 151 24.89 -7.52 17.29
N PRO A 152 25.75 -8.35 16.66
CA PRO A 152 27.01 -7.88 16.10
C PRO A 152 26.82 -6.67 15.18
N VAL A 153 27.79 -5.76 15.17
CA VAL A 153 27.67 -4.44 14.53
C VAL A 153 27.29 -4.53 13.05
N THR A 154 27.84 -5.52 12.33
CA THR A 154 27.57 -5.77 10.90
C THR A 154 26.16 -6.27 10.67
N ASP A 155 25.71 -7.20 11.52
CA ASP A 155 24.41 -7.86 11.38
C ASP A 155 23.30 -6.89 11.76
N ALA A 156 23.52 -6.12 12.83
CA ALA A 156 22.66 -5.00 13.21
C ALA A 156 22.50 -3.98 12.06
N ALA A 157 23.58 -3.68 11.33
CA ALA A 157 23.53 -2.72 10.22
C ALA A 157 22.69 -3.26 9.05
N TYR A 158 22.84 -4.55 8.73
CA TYR A 158 22.03 -5.21 7.71
C TYR A 158 20.55 -5.27 8.10
N LEU A 159 20.25 -5.72 9.32
CA LEU A 159 18.90 -5.75 9.87
C LEU A 159 18.25 -4.36 9.81
N ALA A 160 18.97 -3.33 10.26
CA ALA A 160 18.50 -1.95 10.28
C ALA A 160 18.20 -1.40 8.89
N LEU A 161 19.09 -1.64 7.92
CA LEU A 161 18.89 -1.19 6.55
C LEU A 161 17.70 -1.89 5.90
N PHE A 162 17.58 -3.21 6.05
CA PHE A 162 16.50 -4.00 5.47
C PHE A 162 15.14 -3.54 6.00
N HIS A 163 14.99 -3.45 7.33
CA HIS A 163 13.74 -3.04 7.95
C HIS A 163 13.41 -1.56 7.71
N ALA A 164 14.41 -0.68 7.59
CA ALA A 164 14.16 0.73 7.28
C ALA A 164 13.61 0.91 5.85
N ILE A 165 14.21 0.25 4.87
CA ILE A 165 13.72 0.25 3.48
C ILE A 165 12.33 -0.38 3.42
N SER A 166 12.15 -1.56 4.03
CA SER A 166 10.86 -2.24 4.08
C SER A 166 9.77 -1.38 4.73
N ALA A 167 10.07 -0.70 5.85
CA ALA A 167 9.14 0.19 6.53
C ALA A 167 8.81 1.46 5.74
N PHE A 168 9.81 2.15 5.18
CA PHE A 168 9.57 3.36 4.38
C PHE A 168 8.84 3.03 3.08
N CYS A 169 9.21 1.93 2.43
CA CYS A 169 8.53 1.48 1.25
C CYS A 169 7.15 0.90 1.57
N ASN A 170 6.75 0.67 2.83
CA ASN A 170 5.45 0.09 3.17
C ASN A 170 5.32 -1.41 2.78
N ALA A 171 6.43 -2.15 2.79
CA ALA A 171 6.54 -3.48 2.21
C ALA A 171 6.19 -4.65 3.14
N GLY A 172 6.34 -4.51 4.46
CA GLY A 172 6.01 -5.56 5.44
C GLY A 172 6.94 -6.77 5.51
N PHE A 173 7.95 -6.85 4.67
CA PHE A 173 8.98 -7.88 4.78
C PHE A 173 9.85 -7.63 6.01
N GLY A 174 9.94 -8.63 6.88
CA GLY A 174 10.85 -8.67 8.02
C GLY A 174 11.85 -9.80 7.88
N LEU A 175 13.00 -9.69 8.54
CA LEU A 175 13.99 -10.77 8.61
C LEU A 175 13.76 -11.70 9.81
N TRP A 176 12.79 -11.38 10.68
CA TRP A 176 12.35 -12.23 11.76
C TRP A 176 11.02 -12.90 11.42
N THR A 177 10.88 -14.15 11.86
CA THR A 177 9.69 -14.98 11.65
C THR A 177 8.44 -14.42 12.34
N ASP A 178 8.62 -13.74 13.47
CA ASP A 178 7.56 -13.10 14.24
C ASP A 178 7.39 -11.60 13.90
N SER A 179 7.92 -11.18 12.75
CA SER A 179 7.88 -9.78 12.29
C SER A 179 8.54 -8.84 13.31
N LEU A 180 7.77 -8.01 14.04
CA LEU A 180 8.26 -7.11 15.08
C LEU A 180 7.62 -7.40 16.45
N ALA A 181 7.06 -8.60 16.65
CA ALA A 181 6.40 -8.98 17.90
C ALA A 181 7.34 -8.92 19.11
N ALA A 182 8.60 -9.35 18.95
CA ALA A 182 9.64 -9.21 19.97
C ALA A 182 9.85 -7.75 20.46
N TYR A 183 9.57 -6.75 19.62
CA TYR A 183 9.78 -5.33 19.93
C TYR A 183 8.50 -4.60 20.36
N ARG A 184 7.39 -5.30 20.63
CA ARG A 184 6.09 -4.68 20.97
C ARG A 184 6.13 -3.72 22.16
N ALA A 185 7.06 -3.91 23.10
CA ALA A 185 7.25 -3.06 24.28
C ALA A 185 8.34 -1.99 24.08
N ASP A 186 9.15 -2.12 23.03
CA ASP A 186 10.23 -1.17 22.74
C ASP A 186 9.69 0.05 21.99
N ALA A 187 9.33 1.08 22.77
CA ALA A 187 8.81 2.34 22.24
C ALA A 187 9.72 2.97 21.18
N TYR A 188 11.04 2.80 21.29
CA TYR A 188 11.99 3.40 20.37
C TYR A 188 11.86 2.78 18.97
N VAL A 189 11.92 1.44 18.89
CA VAL A 189 11.78 0.72 17.61
C VAL A 189 10.41 0.95 16.99
N VAL A 190 9.35 0.80 17.79
CA VAL A 190 7.95 0.97 17.36
C VAL A 190 7.72 2.38 16.78
N VAL A 191 8.21 3.43 17.44
CA VAL A 191 8.02 4.81 16.97
C VAL A 191 8.82 5.07 15.68
N VAL A 192 10.08 4.61 15.60
CA VAL A 192 10.90 4.78 14.39
C VAL A 192 10.24 4.12 13.18
N VAL A 193 9.77 2.88 13.34
CA VAL A 193 9.08 2.14 12.26
C VAL A 193 7.76 2.83 11.88
N CYS A 194 6.95 3.25 12.86
CA CYS A 194 5.71 4.02 12.60
C CYS A 194 5.98 5.30 11.81
N VAL A 195 7.03 6.05 12.15
CA VAL A 195 7.40 7.29 11.45
C VAL A 195 7.80 6.99 10.00
N LEU A 196 8.60 5.94 9.75
CA LEU A 196 8.98 5.53 8.40
C LEU A 196 7.75 5.16 7.56
N ILE A 197 6.84 4.35 8.11
CA ILE A 197 5.59 3.94 7.45
C ILE A 197 4.72 5.16 7.12
N VAL A 198 4.56 6.09 8.07
CA VAL A 198 3.72 7.28 7.86
C VAL A 198 4.35 8.19 6.80
N LEU A 199 5.67 8.41 6.82
CA LEU A 199 6.35 9.22 5.81
C LEU A 199 6.28 8.59 4.42
N GLY A 200 6.44 7.27 4.33
CA GLY A 200 6.27 6.50 3.09
C GLY A 200 4.84 6.53 2.54
N GLY A 201 3.84 6.47 3.43
CA GLY A 201 2.41 6.40 3.10
C GLY A 201 1.71 7.75 2.86
N LEU A 202 2.25 8.89 3.31
CA LEU A 202 1.65 10.22 3.09
C LEU A 202 1.75 10.72 1.64
N GLY A 203 2.70 10.16 0.89
CA GLY A 203 2.95 10.52 -0.50
C GLY A 203 3.80 11.77 -0.64
N PHE A 204 4.66 11.75 -1.66
CA PHE A 204 5.70 12.76 -1.85
C PHE A 204 5.13 14.18 -2.01
N ILE A 205 4.00 14.31 -2.71
CA ILE A 205 3.33 15.61 -2.95
C ILE A 205 2.93 16.26 -1.62
N THR A 206 2.35 15.48 -0.71
CA THR A 206 1.94 15.95 0.61
C THR A 206 3.16 16.33 1.44
N VAL A 207 4.19 15.49 1.49
CA VAL A 207 5.40 15.75 2.27
C VAL A 207 6.07 17.04 1.80
N HIS A 208 6.25 17.20 0.49
CA HIS A 208 6.83 18.40 -0.08
C HIS A 208 6.00 19.67 0.21
N ASP A 209 4.66 19.60 0.16
CA ASP A 209 3.78 20.71 0.54
C ASP A 209 3.88 21.03 2.05
N LEU A 210 4.02 20.02 2.91
CA LEU A 210 4.20 20.19 4.36
C LEU A 210 5.53 20.87 4.71
N LEU A 211 6.61 20.53 4.03
CA LEU A 211 7.94 21.14 4.25
C LEU A 211 7.97 22.64 3.92
N ARG A 212 7.04 23.15 3.10
CA ARG A 212 6.89 24.60 2.81
C ARG A 212 6.16 25.33 3.95
N LEU A 213 6.80 25.45 5.12
CA LEU A 213 6.19 25.94 6.37
C LEU A 213 5.54 27.34 6.28
N ARG A 214 6.05 28.23 5.41
CA ARG A 214 5.57 29.62 5.28
C ARG A 214 4.41 29.84 4.30
N GLN A 215 3.95 28.80 3.60
CA GLN A 215 2.90 28.92 2.58
C GLN A 215 1.57 28.28 3.00
N ARG A 216 0.46 28.75 2.41
CA ARG A 216 -0.86 28.14 2.63
C ARG A 216 -0.86 26.73 2.03
N LYS A 217 -1.07 25.73 2.89
CA LYS A 217 -1.16 24.31 2.47
C LYS A 217 -2.30 24.07 1.47
N SER A 218 -2.05 23.21 0.50
CA SER A 218 -3.02 22.80 -0.51
C SER A 218 -4.23 22.08 0.12
N LEU A 219 -5.36 22.07 -0.59
CA LEU A 219 -6.53 21.28 -0.19
C LEU A 219 -6.19 19.78 -0.11
N HIS A 220 -5.38 19.30 -1.05
CA HIS A 220 -4.92 17.92 -1.09
C HIS A 220 -4.16 17.54 0.19
N ALA A 221 -3.13 18.30 0.56
CA ALA A 221 -2.35 18.02 1.77
C ALA A 221 -3.21 18.10 3.05
N ARG A 222 -4.15 19.05 3.12
CA ARG A 222 -5.09 19.14 4.25
C ARG A 222 -5.96 17.89 4.35
N ILE A 223 -6.56 17.44 3.25
CA ILE A 223 -7.39 16.22 3.23
C ILE A 223 -6.55 15.00 3.62
N VAL A 224 -5.35 14.86 3.05
CA VAL A 224 -4.45 13.74 3.34
C VAL A 224 -4.09 13.68 4.83
N VAL A 225 -3.65 14.79 5.41
CA VAL A 225 -3.24 14.84 6.83
C VAL A 225 -4.43 14.58 7.75
N TRP A 226 -5.58 15.21 7.49
CA TRP A 226 -6.79 14.99 8.28
C TRP A 226 -7.26 13.54 8.23
N THR A 227 -7.42 12.98 7.03
CA THR A 227 -7.88 11.61 6.86
C THR A 227 -6.90 10.61 7.47
N THR A 228 -5.60 10.80 7.26
CA THR A 228 -4.56 9.94 7.86
C THR A 228 -4.58 10.00 9.39
N GLY A 229 -4.70 11.20 9.96
CA GLY A 229 -4.78 11.38 11.41
C GLY A 229 -6.03 10.74 12.01
N VAL A 230 -7.19 10.95 11.40
CA VAL A 230 -8.47 10.36 11.84
C VAL A 230 -8.43 8.83 11.77
N LEU A 231 -7.97 8.26 10.65
CA LEU A 231 -7.89 6.80 10.50
C LEU A 231 -6.89 6.17 11.47
N THR A 232 -5.74 6.82 11.71
CA THR A 232 -4.71 6.28 12.61
C THR A 232 -5.13 6.38 14.08
N LEU A 233 -5.56 7.56 14.53
CA LEU A 233 -5.93 7.76 15.93
C LEU A 233 -7.27 7.08 16.26
N GLY A 234 -8.24 7.18 15.34
CA GLY A 234 -9.52 6.50 15.47
C GLY A 234 -9.37 4.98 15.39
N GLY A 235 -8.57 4.47 14.45
CA GLY A 235 -8.26 3.05 14.34
C GLY A 235 -7.59 2.51 15.60
N ALA A 236 -6.57 3.21 16.12
CA ALA A 236 -5.90 2.83 17.36
C ALA A 236 -6.85 2.82 18.58
N ALA A 237 -7.73 3.82 18.68
CA ALA A 237 -8.71 3.90 19.77
C ALA A 237 -9.73 2.75 19.72
N VAL A 238 -10.25 2.41 18.54
CA VAL A 238 -11.19 1.29 18.37
C VAL A 238 -10.47 -0.04 18.60
N PHE A 239 -9.25 -0.21 18.08
CA PHE A 239 -8.43 -1.41 18.33
C PHE A 239 -8.24 -1.65 19.83
N TRP A 240 -7.79 -0.62 20.56
CA TRP A 240 -7.64 -0.70 22.00
C TRP A 240 -8.95 -1.06 22.71
N LEU A 241 -10.06 -0.44 22.31
CA LEU A 241 -11.37 -0.70 22.92
C LEU A 241 -11.82 -2.15 22.77
N LEU A 242 -11.58 -2.75 21.61
CA LEU A 242 -11.96 -4.12 21.29
C LEU A 242 -11.03 -5.14 21.96
N GLU A 243 -9.72 -4.91 21.96
CA GLU A 243 -8.73 -5.88 22.43
C GLU A 243 -8.33 -5.74 23.90
N ARG A 244 -8.76 -4.69 24.62
CA ARG A 244 -8.44 -4.48 26.05
C ARG A 244 -8.83 -5.64 26.97
N ARG A 245 -9.79 -6.47 26.56
CA ARG A 245 -10.25 -7.67 27.32
C ARG A 245 -9.81 -8.99 26.68
N HIS A 246 -9.03 -8.93 25.60
CA HIS A 246 -8.54 -10.08 24.84
C HIS A 246 -7.02 -9.99 24.78
N LEU A 247 -6.44 -9.68 23.62
CA LEU A 247 -4.99 -9.80 23.41
C LEU A 247 -4.18 -8.79 24.22
N LEU A 248 -4.76 -7.63 24.55
CA LEU A 248 -4.10 -6.63 25.40
C LEU A 248 -4.24 -6.90 26.90
N GLN A 249 -4.96 -7.96 27.30
CA GLN A 249 -5.14 -8.28 28.71
C GLN A 249 -3.78 -8.66 29.33
N GLY A 250 -3.41 -7.98 30.41
CA GLY A 250 -2.14 -8.21 31.11
C GLY A 250 -0.95 -7.41 30.59
N LEU A 251 -1.11 -6.64 29.51
CA LEU A 251 -0.10 -5.66 29.09
C LEU A 251 -0.17 -4.39 29.93
N SER A 252 0.96 -3.69 30.06
CA SER A 252 0.97 -2.35 30.66
C SER A 252 0.18 -1.36 29.80
N ALA A 253 -0.25 -0.24 30.40
CA ALA A 253 -1.00 0.79 29.67
C ALA A 253 -0.17 1.40 28.51
N SER A 254 1.13 1.57 28.71
CA SER A 254 2.06 2.06 27.69
C SER A 254 2.22 1.08 26.54
N GLU A 255 2.40 -0.22 26.83
CA GLU A 255 2.50 -1.25 25.79
C GLU A 255 1.19 -1.38 25.02
N SER A 256 0.05 -1.35 25.72
CA SER A 256 -1.27 -1.41 25.08
C SER A 256 -1.48 -0.26 24.11
N LEU A 257 -1.04 0.95 24.48
CA LEU A 257 -1.10 2.13 23.60
C LEU A 257 -0.20 1.96 22.37
N LEU A 258 1.05 1.50 22.58
CA LEU A 258 2.02 1.30 21.50
C LEU A 258 1.53 0.23 20.51
N VAL A 259 1.06 -0.92 21.00
CA VAL A 259 0.50 -1.99 20.17
C VAL A 259 -0.70 -1.47 19.37
N SER A 260 -1.64 -0.80 20.02
CA SER A 260 -2.86 -0.29 19.35
C SER A 260 -2.53 0.75 18.27
N LEU A 261 -1.59 1.66 18.56
CA LEU A 261 -1.12 2.65 17.59
C LEU A 261 -0.40 1.97 16.42
N PHE A 262 0.51 1.04 16.71
CA PHE A 262 1.28 0.34 15.70
C PHE A 262 0.37 -0.45 14.76
N GLN A 263 -0.61 -1.18 15.31
CA GLN A 263 -1.55 -1.98 14.52
C GLN A 263 -2.45 -1.10 13.63
N SER A 264 -2.83 0.09 14.10
CA SER A 264 -3.56 1.03 13.24
C SER A 264 -2.69 1.67 12.15
N VAL A 265 -1.41 1.94 12.42
CA VAL A 265 -0.47 2.46 11.42
C VAL A 265 -0.15 1.39 10.38
N THR A 266 0.14 0.16 10.80
CA THR A 266 0.57 -0.93 9.92
C THR A 266 -0.57 -1.47 9.02
N ALA A 267 -1.81 -1.45 9.52
CA ALA A 267 -2.98 -1.79 8.71
C ALA A 267 -3.13 -0.90 7.47
N ARG A 268 -2.58 0.32 7.51
CA ARG A 268 -2.54 1.23 6.35
C ARG A 268 -1.33 0.93 5.47
N THR A 269 -1.23 -0.33 5.05
CA THR A 269 -0.29 -0.87 4.06
C THR A 269 1.17 -0.96 4.50
N ALA A 270 1.50 -1.53 5.65
CA ALA A 270 2.91 -1.73 6.02
C ALA A 270 3.29 -3.15 6.44
N GLY A 271 2.33 -4.01 6.76
CA GLY A 271 2.51 -5.46 6.88
C GLY A 271 3.28 -5.97 8.09
N PHE A 272 3.93 -5.10 8.85
CA PHE A 272 4.55 -5.49 10.11
C PHE A 272 3.50 -5.78 11.18
N SER A 273 3.76 -6.79 12.01
CA SER A 273 2.93 -7.13 13.15
C SER A 273 3.74 -7.12 14.45
N THR A 274 3.13 -6.58 15.50
CA THR A 274 3.65 -6.63 16.89
C THR A 274 2.89 -7.63 17.76
N VAL A 275 1.82 -8.19 17.22
CA VAL A 275 0.98 -9.21 17.84
C VAL A 275 0.54 -10.20 16.78
N ASP A 276 0.18 -11.41 17.21
CA ASP A 276 -0.39 -12.41 16.32
C ASP A 276 -1.77 -11.93 15.84
N ILE A 277 -1.89 -11.70 14.52
CA ILE A 277 -3.11 -11.24 13.87
C ILE A 277 -4.16 -12.36 13.85
N GLY A 278 -3.74 -13.63 13.76
CA GLY A 278 -4.65 -14.78 13.78
C GLY A 278 -5.38 -14.95 15.11
N ALA A 279 -4.83 -14.40 16.20
CA ALA A 279 -5.40 -14.46 17.54
C ALA A 279 -6.33 -13.28 17.89
N LEU A 280 -6.53 -12.32 16.98
CA LEU A 280 -7.39 -11.16 17.24
C LEU A 280 -8.88 -11.53 17.23
N ALA A 281 -9.68 -10.77 17.98
CA ALA A 281 -11.13 -10.93 17.95
C ALA A 281 -11.71 -10.58 16.57
N SER A 282 -12.77 -11.26 16.13
CA SER A 282 -13.40 -11.02 14.83
C SER A 282 -13.80 -9.55 14.57
N PRO A 283 -14.32 -8.78 15.55
CA PRO A 283 -14.57 -7.35 15.37
C PRO A 283 -13.29 -6.54 15.10
N THR A 284 -12.16 -6.94 15.68
CA THR A 284 -10.85 -6.31 15.46
C THR A 284 -10.33 -6.64 14.07
N LEU A 285 -10.48 -7.88 13.60
CA LEU A 285 -10.17 -8.26 12.22
C LEU A 285 -10.99 -7.45 11.22
N LEU A 286 -12.29 -7.24 11.48
CA LEU A 286 -13.13 -6.39 10.64
C LEU A 286 -12.64 -4.93 10.61
N LEU A 287 -12.25 -4.38 11.76
CA LEU A 287 -11.64 -3.05 11.84
C LEU A 287 -10.39 -2.96 10.95
N LEU A 288 -9.48 -3.94 11.09
CA LEU A 288 -8.26 -3.98 10.28
C LEU A 288 -8.60 -4.10 8.80
N ILE A 289 -9.56 -4.94 8.40
CA ILE A 289 -10.03 -5.07 7.01
C ILE A 289 -10.46 -3.72 6.42
N VAL A 290 -11.24 -2.93 7.17
CA VAL A 290 -11.66 -1.59 6.72
C VAL A 290 -10.46 -0.65 6.58
N LEU A 291 -9.53 -0.66 7.54
CA LEU A 291 -8.31 0.14 7.49
C LEU A 291 -7.35 -0.29 6.37
N MET A 292 -7.30 -1.59 6.06
CA MET A 292 -6.49 -2.17 4.97
C MET A 292 -7.04 -1.81 3.60
N PHE A 293 -8.37 -1.79 3.47
CA PHE A 293 -9.03 -1.38 2.24
C PHE A 293 -8.77 0.11 1.95
N ILE A 294 -8.77 0.95 2.99
CA ILE A 294 -8.39 2.36 2.92
C ILE A 294 -6.89 2.51 3.13
N GLY A 295 -6.12 2.33 2.06
CA GLY A 295 -4.67 2.38 2.08
C GLY A 295 -4.09 3.79 2.27
N GLY A 296 -2.88 4.01 1.75
CA GLY A 296 -2.19 5.30 1.90
C GLY A 296 -2.63 6.36 0.90
N SER A 297 -1.87 7.46 0.82
CA SER A 297 -2.26 8.64 0.06
C SER A 297 -1.76 8.58 -1.39
N PRO A 298 -2.31 9.38 -2.32
CA PRO A 298 -1.82 9.40 -3.70
C PRO A 298 -0.33 9.80 -3.78
N GLY A 299 0.42 9.18 -4.70
CA GLY A 299 1.85 9.43 -4.86
C GLY A 299 2.73 8.94 -3.71
N SER A 300 2.25 7.94 -2.96
CA SER A 300 2.97 7.23 -1.90
C SER A 300 3.38 5.82 -2.33
N CYS A 301 4.16 5.14 -1.48
CA CYS A 301 4.49 3.73 -1.65
C CYS A 301 3.35 2.79 -1.22
N ALA A 302 2.30 3.30 -0.58
CA ALA A 302 1.19 2.52 -0.07
C ALA A 302 0.21 2.10 -1.18
N GLY A 303 -0.39 0.92 -1.06
CA GLY A 303 -1.45 0.41 -1.95
C GLY A 303 -2.86 0.81 -1.55
N GLY A 304 -3.83 -0.05 -1.91
CA GLY A 304 -5.25 0.07 -1.57
C GLY A 304 -5.96 1.27 -2.19
N ILE A 305 -7.22 1.46 -1.77
CA ILE A 305 -7.98 2.65 -2.13
C ILE A 305 -7.40 3.83 -1.38
N LYS A 306 -7.01 4.87 -2.13
CA LYS A 306 -6.29 6.00 -1.56
C LYS A 306 -7.13 6.76 -0.54
N THR A 307 -6.48 7.31 0.49
CA THR A 307 -7.12 8.14 1.52
C THR A 307 -8.00 9.25 0.95
N THR A 308 -7.57 9.89 -0.15
CA THR A 308 -8.34 10.94 -0.82
C THR A 308 -9.58 10.43 -1.52
N THR A 309 -9.54 9.19 -2.06
CA THR A 309 -10.69 8.55 -2.71
C THR A 309 -11.77 8.30 -1.66
N SER A 310 -11.41 7.68 -0.54
CA SER A 310 -12.33 7.44 0.57
C SER A 310 -12.86 8.75 1.17
N ALA A 311 -11.98 9.74 1.36
CA ALA A 311 -12.39 11.05 1.84
C ALA A 311 -13.40 11.73 0.90
N ASN A 312 -13.17 11.69 -0.42
CA ASN A 312 -14.09 12.27 -1.40
C ASN A 312 -15.48 11.64 -1.32
N LEU A 313 -15.58 10.32 -1.15
CA LEU A 313 -16.86 9.62 -1.00
C LEU A 313 -17.60 10.03 0.28
N VAL A 314 -16.90 10.04 1.42
CA VAL A 314 -17.48 10.48 2.70
C VAL A 314 -17.93 11.94 2.63
N LEU A 315 -17.12 12.80 2.03
CA LEU A 315 -17.44 14.22 1.86
C LEU A 315 -18.61 14.44 0.90
N ALA A 316 -18.70 13.66 -0.18
CA ALA A 316 -19.82 13.70 -1.12
C ALA A 316 -21.12 13.30 -0.41
N PHE A 317 -21.10 12.18 0.32
CA PHE A 317 -22.23 11.73 1.13
C PHE A 317 -22.66 12.78 2.17
N TRP A 318 -21.70 13.33 2.92
CA TRP A 318 -21.97 14.35 3.94
C TRP A 318 -22.55 15.65 3.37
N ASN A 319 -22.04 16.11 2.23
CA ASN A 319 -22.60 17.30 1.56
C ASN A 319 -24.01 17.02 1.01
N ARG A 320 -24.27 15.81 0.51
CA ARG A 320 -25.60 15.39 0.05
C ARG A 320 -26.61 15.36 1.20
N LEU A 321 -26.24 14.84 2.37
CA LEU A 321 -27.06 14.91 3.60
C LEU A 321 -27.40 16.35 3.99
N ARG A 322 -26.47 17.29 3.77
CA ARG A 322 -26.68 18.73 3.97
C ARG A 322 -27.38 19.44 2.80
N ARG A 323 -27.96 18.69 1.86
CA ARG A 323 -28.66 19.19 0.66
C ARG A 323 -27.81 20.13 -0.22
N ARG A 324 -26.48 19.94 -0.22
CA ARG A 324 -25.58 20.68 -1.11
C ARG A 324 -25.37 19.90 -2.40
N THR A 325 -25.46 20.59 -3.54
CA THR A 325 -25.25 20.01 -4.88
C THR A 325 -23.78 19.77 -5.20
N HIS A 326 -22.91 20.62 -4.65
CA HIS A 326 -21.47 20.54 -4.85
C HIS A 326 -20.76 20.11 -3.57
N VAL A 327 -19.69 19.32 -3.73
CA VAL A 327 -18.85 18.86 -2.62
C VAL A 327 -17.91 19.98 -2.20
N ASN A 328 -18.31 20.73 -1.18
CA ASN A 328 -17.59 21.90 -0.69
C ASN A 328 -16.81 21.59 0.60
N VAL A 329 -15.50 21.84 0.60
CA VAL A 329 -14.58 21.55 1.71
C VAL A 329 -13.56 22.67 1.86
N ALA A 330 -13.38 23.18 3.09
CA ALA A 330 -12.41 24.22 3.42
C ALA A 330 -12.44 25.45 2.47
N GLY A 331 -13.65 25.85 2.03
CA GLY A 331 -13.85 26.99 1.12
C GLY A 331 -13.51 26.70 -0.36
N ARG A 332 -13.40 25.43 -0.76
CA ARG A 332 -13.17 25.01 -2.15
C ARG A 332 -14.14 23.90 -2.56
N THR A 333 -14.37 23.76 -3.86
CA THR A 333 -15.26 22.74 -4.45
C THR A 333 -14.45 21.64 -5.13
N ILE A 334 -14.82 20.38 -4.87
CA ILE A 334 -14.23 19.22 -5.53
C ILE A 334 -14.97 18.98 -6.86
N PRO A 335 -14.26 18.81 -8.01
CA PRO A 335 -14.89 18.51 -9.30
C PRO A 335 -15.71 17.21 -9.28
N GLN A 336 -16.84 17.19 -9.99
CA GLN A 336 -17.71 16.00 -10.06
C GLN A 336 -16.99 14.79 -10.69
N ASP A 337 -16.15 15.01 -11.71
CA ASP A 337 -15.34 13.95 -12.33
C ASP A 337 -14.43 13.23 -11.32
N SER A 338 -13.90 13.97 -10.33
CA SER A 338 -13.08 13.39 -9.26
C SER A 338 -13.91 12.52 -8.31
N VAL A 339 -15.17 12.87 -8.08
CA VAL A 339 -16.11 12.07 -7.27
C VAL A 339 -16.53 10.82 -8.03
N ALA A 340 -16.88 10.95 -9.32
CA ALA A 340 -17.25 9.82 -10.17
C ALA A 340 -16.08 8.82 -10.31
N THR A 341 -14.86 9.33 -10.50
CA THR A 341 -13.64 8.50 -10.52
C THR A 341 -13.46 7.77 -9.18
N ALA A 342 -13.71 8.44 -8.05
CA ALA A 342 -13.60 7.83 -6.74
C ALA A 342 -14.62 6.68 -6.53
N VAL A 343 -15.85 6.86 -7.01
CA VAL A 343 -16.88 5.80 -7.01
C VAL A 343 -16.42 4.61 -7.86
N ASN A 344 -15.97 4.86 -9.09
CA ASN A 344 -15.54 3.79 -10.01
C ASN A 344 -14.36 2.99 -9.47
N ILE A 345 -13.36 3.64 -8.88
CA ILE A 345 -12.22 2.96 -8.23
C ILE A 345 -12.71 2.09 -7.07
N THR A 346 -13.67 2.58 -6.29
CA THR A 346 -14.19 1.86 -5.12
C THR A 346 -15.03 0.65 -5.52
N LEU A 347 -15.90 0.79 -6.50
CA LEU A 347 -16.68 -0.32 -7.03
C LEU A 347 -15.78 -1.38 -7.67
N ALA A 348 -14.77 -0.97 -8.45
CA ALA A 348 -13.81 -1.91 -9.04
C ALA A 348 -13.00 -2.64 -7.95
N GLY A 349 -12.57 -1.93 -6.89
CA GLY A 349 -11.88 -2.53 -5.75
C GLY A 349 -12.76 -3.54 -5.00
N LEU A 350 -14.00 -3.17 -4.66
CA LEU A 350 -14.95 -4.07 -4.00
C LEU A 350 -15.25 -5.31 -4.87
N GLY A 351 -15.47 -5.13 -6.17
CA GLY A 351 -15.67 -6.25 -7.10
C GLY A 351 -14.46 -7.19 -7.13
N ALA A 352 -13.24 -6.65 -7.16
CA ALA A 352 -12.01 -7.45 -7.12
C ALA A 352 -11.87 -8.24 -5.80
N VAL A 353 -12.18 -7.62 -4.64
CA VAL A 353 -12.20 -8.33 -3.35
C VAL A 353 -13.24 -9.45 -3.37
N LEU A 354 -14.47 -9.17 -3.78
CA LEU A 354 -15.54 -10.18 -3.76
C LEU A 354 -15.22 -11.38 -4.66
N LEU A 355 -14.73 -11.12 -5.88
CA LEU A 355 -14.33 -12.19 -6.81
C LEU A 355 -13.13 -12.97 -6.30
N GLY A 356 -12.12 -12.28 -5.77
CA GLY A 356 -10.92 -12.91 -5.21
C GLY A 356 -11.26 -13.79 -4.00
N TRP A 357 -12.06 -13.26 -3.08
CA TRP A 357 -12.50 -13.99 -1.89
C TRP A 357 -13.33 -15.21 -2.25
N PHE A 358 -14.28 -15.07 -3.18
CA PHE A 358 -15.05 -16.20 -3.69
C PHE A 358 -14.14 -17.27 -4.31
N ALA A 359 -13.16 -16.88 -5.13
CA ALA A 359 -12.22 -17.81 -5.73
C ALA A 359 -11.38 -18.55 -4.68
N LEU A 360 -10.90 -17.86 -3.64
CA LEU A 360 -10.19 -18.49 -2.51
C LEU A 360 -11.08 -19.50 -1.79
N LEU A 361 -12.33 -19.16 -1.49
CA LEU A 361 -13.26 -20.08 -0.83
C LEU A 361 -13.53 -21.34 -1.66
N VAL A 362 -13.59 -21.21 -3.00
CA VAL A 362 -13.75 -22.36 -3.90
C VAL A 362 -12.50 -23.25 -3.87
N CYS A 363 -11.30 -22.66 -3.94
CA CYS A 363 -10.04 -23.41 -3.92
C CYS A 363 -9.83 -24.13 -2.57
N GLU A 364 -10.05 -23.44 -1.46
CA GLU A 364 -9.79 -23.96 -0.11
C GLU A 364 -10.95 -24.83 0.44
N SER A 365 -11.98 -25.10 -0.36
CA SER A 365 -13.14 -25.92 0.04
C SER A 365 -12.79 -27.37 0.39
N GLY A 366 -11.60 -27.85 0.00
CA GLY A 366 -11.08 -29.19 0.25
C GLY A 366 -10.48 -29.46 1.65
N ASN A 367 -10.63 -28.55 2.62
CA ASN A 367 -9.98 -28.60 3.96
C ASN A 367 -8.44 -28.47 3.94
N SER A 368 -7.90 -27.71 3.00
CA SER A 368 -6.45 -27.47 2.88
C SER A 368 -5.89 -26.56 3.99
N LEU A 369 -6.77 -25.83 4.70
CA LEU A 369 -6.42 -24.93 5.79
C LEU A 369 -6.40 -25.62 7.16
N PRO A 370 -5.55 -25.16 8.10
CA PRO A 370 -5.56 -25.65 9.48
C PRO A 370 -6.93 -25.48 10.15
N ALA A 371 -7.39 -26.48 10.91
CA ALA A 371 -8.72 -26.51 11.54
C ALA A 371 -9.00 -25.36 12.53
N GLN A 372 -7.97 -24.67 12.98
CA GLN A 372 -8.05 -23.54 13.91
C GLN A 372 -8.43 -22.21 13.24
N HIS A 373 -8.42 -22.15 11.90
CA HIS A 373 -8.74 -20.94 11.15
C HIS A 373 -10.15 -21.05 10.56
N ASP A 374 -10.97 -20.01 10.74
CA ASP A 374 -12.21 -19.85 9.99
C ASP A 374 -11.86 -19.46 8.54
N PRO A 375 -12.15 -20.32 7.53
CA PRO A 375 -11.84 -20.02 6.13
C PRO A 375 -12.56 -18.77 5.62
N PHE A 376 -13.78 -18.50 6.11
CA PHE A 376 -14.56 -17.35 5.66
C PHE A 376 -13.84 -16.04 6.01
N THR A 377 -13.55 -15.85 7.29
CA THR A 377 -12.87 -14.64 7.79
C THR A 377 -11.42 -14.57 7.32
N SER A 378 -10.68 -15.67 7.34
CA SER A 378 -9.25 -15.69 7.02
C SER A 378 -8.99 -15.43 5.53
N CYS A 379 -9.76 -16.07 4.63
CA CYS A 379 -9.64 -15.80 3.19
C CYS A 379 -10.09 -14.37 2.86
N PHE A 380 -11.10 -13.83 3.55
CA PHE A 380 -11.51 -12.44 3.35
C PHE A 380 -10.40 -11.46 3.75
N PHE A 381 -9.78 -11.71 4.91
CA PHE A 381 -8.66 -10.92 5.42
C PHE A 381 -7.47 -10.93 4.45
N GLU A 382 -7.05 -12.10 3.99
CA GLU A 382 -5.96 -12.26 3.01
C GLU A 382 -6.28 -11.57 1.68
N THR A 383 -7.51 -11.69 1.19
CA THR A 383 -7.93 -11.07 -0.07
C THR A 383 -7.84 -9.55 0.01
N VAL A 384 -8.32 -8.96 1.11
CA VAL A 384 -8.26 -7.51 1.33
C VAL A 384 -6.82 -7.06 1.56
N SER A 385 -6.03 -7.83 2.31
CA SER A 385 -4.60 -7.56 2.51
C SER A 385 -3.83 -7.59 1.20
N ALA A 386 -4.08 -8.58 0.34
CA ALA A 386 -3.47 -8.69 -0.98
C ALA A 386 -3.84 -7.52 -1.90
N LEU A 387 -5.13 -7.20 -2.05
CA LEU A 387 -5.57 -6.06 -2.88
C LEU A 387 -5.10 -4.72 -2.30
N GLY A 388 -5.09 -4.59 -0.97
CA GLY A 388 -4.58 -3.41 -0.28
C GLY A 388 -3.05 -3.26 -0.38
N THR A 389 -2.34 -4.32 -0.79
CA THR A 389 -0.89 -4.48 -0.64
C THR A 389 -0.46 -4.18 0.80
N VAL A 390 -1.13 -4.83 1.77
CA VAL A 390 -0.89 -4.58 3.18
C VAL A 390 0.12 -5.53 3.78
N GLY A 391 -0.02 -6.84 3.55
CA GLY A 391 0.95 -7.81 4.05
C GLY A 391 0.66 -8.37 5.43
N LEU A 392 -0.36 -7.85 6.13
CA LEU A 392 -0.87 -8.52 7.31
C LEU A 392 -1.56 -9.82 6.88
N SER A 393 -1.37 -10.88 7.66
CA SER A 393 -1.97 -12.19 7.43
C SER A 393 -2.50 -12.74 8.75
N THR A 394 -3.58 -13.53 8.71
CA THR A 394 -4.03 -14.34 9.85
C THR A 394 -3.19 -15.62 10.04
N GLY A 395 -2.14 -15.79 9.23
CA GLY A 395 -1.22 -16.92 9.26
C GLY A 395 -1.53 -18.02 8.23
N ILE A 396 -2.49 -17.83 7.32
CA ILE A 396 -2.86 -18.86 6.34
C ILE A 396 -1.99 -18.85 5.07
N THR A 397 -1.29 -17.75 4.76
CA THR A 397 -0.53 -17.59 3.51
C THR A 397 0.39 -18.78 3.16
N PRO A 398 1.16 -19.35 4.11
CA PRO A 398 2.04 -20.50 3.82
C PRO A 398 1.29 -21.79 3.45
N TYR A 399 0.03 -21.93 3.88
CA TYR A 399 -0.79 -23.14 3.74
C TYR A 399 -1.72 -23.10 2.53
N LEU A 400 -1.91 -21.93 1.91
CA LEU A 400 -2.78 -21.76 0.75
C LEU A 400 -2.38 -22.67 -0.41
N GLU A 401 -3.37 -23.16 -1.16
CA GLU A 401 -3.12 -23.92 -2.37
C GLU A 401 -2.42 -23.08 -3.46
N PRO A 402 -1.69 -23.72 -4.40
CA PRO A 402 -1.01 -22.99 -5.47
C PRO A 402 -1.95 -22.10 -6.30
N LEU A 403 -3.20 -22.51 -6.52
CA LEU A 403 -4.19 -21.72 -7.24
C LEU A 403 -4.61 -20.48 -6.43
N SER A 404 -4.84 -20.63 -5.12
CA SER A 404 -5.11 -19.52 -4.19
C SER A 404 -3.96 -18.51 -4.16
N ARG A 405 -2.70 -18.99 -4.16
CA ARG A 405 -1.50 -18.14 -4.27
C ARG A 405 -1.50 -17.33 -5.57
N LEU A 406 -1.89 -17.93 -6.70
CA LEU A 406 -2.01 -17.20 -7.97
C LEU A 406 -3.12 -16.14 -7.96
N VAL A 407 -4.26 -16.43 -7.33
CA VAL A 407 -5.34 -15.45 -7.15
C VAL A 407 -4.85 -14.26 -6.34
N LEU A 408 -4.21 -14.51 -5.18
CA LEU A 408 -3.62 -13.44 -4.36
C LEU A 408 -2.53 -12.68 -5.12
N THR A 409 -1.71 -13.36 -5.93
CA THR A 409 -0.71 -12.72 -6.81
C THR A 409 -1.36 -11.73 -7.77
N GLY A 410 -2.47 -12.12 -8.41
CA GLY A 410 -3.25 -11.24 -9.28
C GLY A 410 -3.86 -10.04 -8.53
N LEU A 411 -4.36 -10.26 -7.30
CA LEU A 411 -4.91 -9.19 -6.46
C LEU A 411 -3.83 -8.19 -6.02
N MET A 412 -2.65 -8.67 -5.61
CA MET A 412 -1.51 -7.80 -5.26
C MET A 412 -1.12 -6.90 -6.44
N PHE A 413 -1.01 -7.49 -7.63
CA PHE A 413 -0.69 -6.75 -8.85
C PHE A 413 -1.77 -5.72 -9.20
N SER A 414 -3.05 -6.12 -9.17
CA SER A 414 -4.19 -5.25 -9.42
C SER A 414 -4.28 -4.10 -8.40
N GLY A 415 -4.05 -4.41 -7.12
CA GLY A 415 -3.99 -3.45 -6.02
C GLY A 415 -2.91 -2.40 -6.22
N ARG A 416 -1.71 -2.82 -6.63
CA ARG A 416 -0.57 -1.93 -6.85
C ARG A 416 -0.77 -0.99 -8.03
N VAL A 417 -1.18 -1.53 -9.18
CA VAL A 417 -1.38 -0.76 -10.42
C VAL A 417 -2.67 0.06 -10.37
N GLY A 418 -3.63 -0.38 -9.57
CA GLY A 418 -4.98 0.16 -9.47
C GLY A 418 -5.95 -0.62 -10.37
N PRO A 419 -7.07 -1.14 -9.83
CA PRO A 419 -7.97 -2.01 -10.58
C PRO A 419 -8.59 -1.31 -11.81
N LEU A 420 -8.90 -0.02 -11.68
CA LEU A 420 -9.40 0.78 -12.81
C LEU A 420 -8.32 1.01 -13.89
N THR A 421 -7.07 1.25 -13.49
CA THR A 421 -5.95 1.41 -14.43
C THR A 421 -5.72 0.12 -15.21
N LEU A 422 -5.79 -1.03 -14.53
CA LEU A 422 -5.65 -2.33 -15.16
C LEU A 422 -6.80 -2.61 -16.15
N ALA A 423 -8.05 -2.35 -15.74
CA ALA A 423 -9.21 -2.49 -16.60
C ALA A 423 -9.10 -1.61 -17.86
N LEU A 424 -8.70 -0.34 -17.71
CA LEU A 424 -8.51 0.59 -18.83
C LEU A 424 -7.31 0.22 -19.71
N ALA A 425 -6.24 -0.36 -19.16
CA ALA A 425 -5.08 -0.79 -19.93
C ALA A 425 -5.41 -1.99 -20.84
N LEU A 426 -6.29 -2.87 -20.37
CA LEU A 426 -6.79 -4.05 -21.10
C LEU A 426 -7.94 -3.72 -22.06
N ALA A 427 -8.75 -2.72 -21.73
CA ALA A 427 -9.83 -2.27 -22.60
C ALA A 427 -9.29 -1.71 -23.92
N SER A 428 -10.00 -2.01 -25.01
CA SER A 428 -9.81 -1.32 -26.28
C SER A 428 -10.38 0.08 -26.17
N PRO A 429 -9.64 1.15 -26.55
CA PRO A 429 -10.20 2.49 -26.52
C PRO A 429 -11.33 2.58 -27.55
N ASP A 430 -12.57 2.67 -27.07
CA ASP A 430 -13.69 3.07 -27.91
C ASP A 430 -13.48 4.53 -28.34
N PRO A 431 -13.80 4.88 -29.60
CA PRO A 431 -13.77 6.27 -30.04
C PRO A 431 -14.72 7.09 -29.17
N ILE A 432 -14.28 8.27 -28.74
CA ILE A 432 -15.13 9.23 -28.02
C ILE A 432 -16.35 9.51 -28.91
N ARG A 433 -17.54 9.13 -28.44
CA ARG A 433 -18.81 9.36 -29.13
C ARG A 433 -19.40 10.65 -28.59
N ASP A 434 -19.41 11.69 -29.42
CA ASP A 434 -19.89 13.04 -29.07
C ASP A 434 -21.39 13.20 -29.33
N TRP A 435 -22.17 12.18 -28.98
CA TRP A 435 -23.62 12.18 -29.08
C TRP A 435 -24.21 11.53 -27.83
N GLN A 436 -25.26 12.15 -27.28
CA GLN A 436 -25.92 11.72 -26.05
C GLN A 436 -27.28 11.11 -26.41
N TYR A 437 -27.63 10.00 -25.76
CA TYR A 437 -28.97 9.45 -25.83
C TYR A 437 -29.96 10.32 -25.03
N PRO A 438 -31.28 10.26 -25.32
CA PRO A 438 -32.29 10.90 -24.49
C PRO A 438 -32.16 10.49 -23.02
N GLU A 439 -32.31 11.46 -22.12
CA GLU A 439 -32.32 11.21 -20.68
C GLU A 439 -33.65 10.56 -20.29
N GLU A 440 -33.58 9.40 -19.62
CA GLU A 440 -34.74 8.74 -19.01
C GLU A 440 -34.54 8.66 -17.50
N GLU A 441 -35.58 9.00 -16.75
CA GLU A 441 -35.56 8.87 -15.29
C GLU A 441 -35.71 7.40 -14.89
N VAL A 442 -34.64 6.81 -14.37
CA VAL A 442 -34.68 5.50 -13.72
C VAL A 442 -34.87 5.71 -12.22
N MET A 443 -35.91 5.10 -11.64
CA MET A 443 -36.17 5.17 -10.22
C MET A 443 -35.01 4.52 -9.44
N VAL A 444 -34.36 5.31 -8.59
CA VAL A 444 -33.36 4.86 -7.62
C VAL A 444 -33.94 5.09 -6.22
N GLY A 445 -33.83 4.09 -5.34
CA GLY A 445 -34.47 4.07 -4.02
C GLY A 445 -33.89 5.03 -2.98
#